data_AF-A0A7V1PBJ1-F1
#
_entry.id   AF-A0A7V1PBJ1-F1
#
_cell.length_a   1.000
_cell.length_b   1.000
_cell.length_c   1.000
_cell.angle_alpha   90.00
_cell.angle_beta   90.00
_cell.angle_gamma   90.00
#
_symmetry.space_group_name_H-M   'P 1'
#
loop_
_entity.id
_entity.type
_entity.pdbx_description
1 polymer ?
#
loop_
_entity_poly.entity_id
_entity_poly.type
_entity_poly.pdbx_seq_one_letter_code
_entity_poly.pdbx_strand_id
1 'polypeptide(L)' 'STDMEAALEMIRKSGQQGVPVVEIDGEVVVGFDRERIDALLGLY' A
#
# COMPACT_ATOMS: atom_id res chain seq x y z
N SER A 1 -14.59 -13.57 -11.83
CA SER A 1 -13.67 -12.44 -12.14
C SER A 1 -14.06 -11.24 -11.29
N THR A 2 -14.16 -11.43 -9.98
CA THR A 2 -14.68 -10.43 -9.02
C THR A 2 -13.57 -9.47 -8.58
N ASP A 3 -12.31 -9.89 -8.76
CA ASP A 3 -11.12 -9.08 -8.51
C ASP A 3 -10.98 -7.88 -9.45
N MET A 4 -11.49 -7.98 -10.69
CA MET A 4 -11.33 -6.93 -11.71
C MET A 4 -12.22 -5.72 -11.46
N GLU A 5 -13.47 -5.92 -11.02
CA GLU A 5 -14.39 -4.83 -10.66
C GLU A 5 -13.93 -4.11 -9.37
N ALA A 6 -13.49 -4.87 -8.37
CA ALA A 6 -12.94 -4.32 -7.14
C ALA A 6 -11.66 -3.51 -7.39
N ALA A 7 -10.78 -3.99 -8.26
CA ALA A 7 -9.59 -3.25 -8.69
C ALA A 7 -9.95 -1.94 -9.40
N LEU A 8 -10.89 -1.96 -10.36
CA LEU A 8 -11.34 -0.77 -11.07
C LEU A 8 -11.97 0.28 -10.14
N GLU A 9 -12.73 -0.16 -9.13
CA GLU A 9 -13.32 0.75 -8.15
C GLU A 9 -12.25 1.37 -7.23
N MET A 10 -11.24 0.60 -6.81
CA MET A 10 -10.09 1.11 -6.07
C MET A 10 -9.30 2.14 -6.88
N ILE A 11 -9.07 1.88 -8.18
CA ILE A 11 -8.41 2.82 -9.09
C ILE A 11 -9.22 4.11 -9.24
N ARG A 12 -10.55 4.00 -9.40
CA ARG A 12 -11.43 5.16 -9.56
C ARG A 12 -11.54 6.01 -8.30
N LYS A 13 -11.57 5.39 -7.12
CA LYS A 13 -11.69 6.08 -5.82
C LYS A 13 -10.37 6.72 -5.36
N SER A 14 -9.24 6.08 -5.64
CA SER A 14 -7.91 6.56 -5.20
C SER A 14 -7.16 7.38 -6.27
N GLY A 15 -7.53 7.27 -7.55
CA GLY A 15 -6.75 7.79 -8.68
C GLY A 15 -5.44 7.04 -8.92
N GLN A 16 -5.14 6.00 -8.14
CA GLN A 16 -3.90 5.23 -8.22
C GLN A 16 -4.15 3.92 -8.95
N GLN A 17 -3.38 3.66 -10.00
CA GLN A 17 -3.51 2.44 -10.83
C GLN A 17 -2.88 1.18 -10.22
N GLY A 18 -2.27 1.28 -9.02
CA GLY A 18 -1.57 0.16 -8.38
C GLY A 18 -1.60 0.24 -6.86
N VAL A 19 -1.37 -0.90 -6.20
CA VAL A 19 -1.19 -0.97 -4.75
C VAL A 19 0.16 -0.31 -4.40
N PRO A 20 0.21 0.66 -3.48
CA PRO A 20 1.47 1.29 -3.10
C PRO A 20 2.39 0.25 -2.47
N VAL A 21 3.67 0.30 -2.81
CA VAL A 21 4.72 -0.52 -2.19
C VAL A 21 5.82 0.41 -1.71
N VAL A 22 6.20 0.29 -0.45
CA VAL A 22 7.20 1.11 0.22
C VAL A 22 8.32 0.20 0.69
N GLU A 23 9.57 0.48 0.31
CA GLU A 23 10.75 -0.23 0.80
C GLU A 23 11.48 0.65 1.83
N ILE A 24 11.73 0.12 3.02
CA ILE A 24 12.45 0.81 4.11
C ILE A 24 13.51 -0.16 4.62
N ASP A 25 14.79 0.21 4.52
CA ASP A 25 15.94 -0.61 4.96
C ASP A 25 15.92 -2.07 4.44
N GLY A 26 15.45 -2.26 3.20
CA GLY A 26 15.33 -3.58 2.56
C GLY A 26 14.09 -4.38 2.94
N GLU A 27 13.21 -3.84 3.79
CA GLU A 27 11.91 -4.42 4.13
C GLU A 27 10.81 -3.82 3.24
N VAL A 28 10.00 -4.69 2.63
CA VAL A 28 8.93 -4.30 1.71
C VAL A 28 7.59 -4.24 2.44
N VAL A 29 6.93 -3.09 2.39
CA VAL A 29 5.57 -2.85 2.88
C VAL A 29 4.63 -2.68 1.69
N VAL A 30 3.60 -3.53 1.60
CA VAL A 30 2.57 -3.45 0.56
C VAL A 30 1.32 -2.79 1.15
N GLY A 31 0.79 -1.78 0.48
CA GLY A 31 -0.29 -0.93 0.98
C GLY A 31 0.23 0.23 1.84
N PHE A 32 -0.65 0.77 2.69
CA PHE A 32 -0.31 1.79 3.67
C PHE A 32 -0.57 1.24 5.07
N ASP A 33 0.48 0.75 5.71
CA ASP A 33 0.48 0.27 7.10
C ASP A 33 1.31 1.24 7.95
N ARG A 34 0.62 2.15 8.64
CA ARG A 34 1.26 3.21 9.41
C ARG A 34 2.10 2.66 10.57
N GLU A 35 1.59 1.68 11.32
CA GLU A 35 2.31 1.13 12.47
C GLU A 35 3.59 0.42 12.02
N ARG A 36 3.51 -0.33 10.92
CA ARG A 36 4.69 -0.98 10.33
C ARG A 36 5.71 0.02 9.82
N ILE A 37 5.26 1.09 9.16
CA ILE A 37 6.13 2.17 8.67
C ILE A 37 6.80 2.91 9.83
N ASP A 38 6.04 3.28 10.86
CA ASP A 38 6.57 3.98 12.04
C ASP A 38 7.63 3.11 12.76
N ALA A 39 7.44 1.78 12.78
CA ALA A 39 8.39 0.84 13.37
C ALA A 39 9.68 0.72 12.54
N LEU A 40 9.55 0.65 11.21
CA LEU A 40 10.70 0.60 10.29
C LEU A 40 11.49 1.91 10.28
N LEU A 41 10.83 3.05 10.47
CA LEU A 41 11.46 4.37 10.57
C LEU A 41 12.03 4.69 11.97
N GLY A 42 11.83 3.81 12.96
CA GLY A 42 12.31 4.03 14.33
C GLY A 42 11.62 5.21 15.02
N LEU A 43 10.34 5.45 14.73
CA LEU A 43 9.55 6.55 15.28
C LEU A 43 8.84 6.21 16.61
N TYR A 44 9.24 5.09 17.25
CA TYR A 44 8.74 4.62 18.54
C TYR A 44 9.75 4.84 19.67
#